data_AF-A0AAD3CJF0-F1
#
_entry.id   AF-A0AAD3CJF0-F1
#
_cell.length_a   1.000
_cell.length_b   1.000
_cell.length_c   1.000
_cell.angle_alpha   90.00
_cell.angle_beta   90.00
_cell.angle_gamma   90.00
#
_symmetry.space_group_name_H-M   'P 1'
#
loop_
_entity.id
_entity.type
_entity.pdbx_description
1 polymer ?
#
loop_
_entity_poly.entity_id
_entity_poly.type
_entity_poly.pdbx_seq_one_letter_code
_entity_poly.pdbx_strand_id
1 'polypeptide(L)'
;MLKKPTKDTLKLLLDVGKKDLLLSRDIDGATPFHIALEFADNHRPRVLRVFVEAGDMELFITKDNQGRTPISLVKGLESREKYKSQEWKDFFVHFYKKAYKELLLEMDEISEFEFPNERDIASLQNEVLKLLNKNLNKNTKLDAEAIVLLETKVKKLESEKSNQIKNIKKLEDKKNSDAKVIESLKTEIKAMVAEKENDKDNHKNAIEAVHTENIKAKETIKALQAKQDSHTNFITSLQADKKSDAKVIEALQVENEKAKESLQSLQAEKKSHANLIHALKTEKEKIDIEKDDIRKELDTSIISEYEKDKIIESLKSENSNLREDITNMQFNLELEQEEIQDHHASKMKGLKRKIEKLVSTSKEEANDAKAKRSRFFFWQLLSRPRI
;
A
#
# COMPACT_ATOMS: atom_id res chain seq x y z
N MET A 1 -44.82 -5.16 15.92
CA MET A 1 -45.43 -6.24 16.72
C MET A 1 -45.75 -5.71 18.11
N LEU A 2 -46.97 -5.23 18.34
CA LEU A 2 -47.43 -4.91 19.70
C LEU A 2 -47.56 -6.24 20.47
N LYS A 3 -46.91 -6.34 21.64
CA LYS A 3 -47.01 -7.52 22.52
C LYS A 3 -48.48 -7.79 22.81
N LYS A 4 -48.92 -9.05 22.68
CA LYS A 4 -50.27 -9.48 23.05
C LYS A 4 -50.57 -9.03 24.48
N PRO A 5 -51.71 -8.36 24.74
CA PRO A 5 -52.02 -7.85 26.07
C PRO A 5 -52.11 -9.01 27.08
N THR A 6 -51.42 -8.87 28.21
CA THR A 6 -51.52 -9.82 29.32
C THR A 6 -52.71 -9.44 30.20
N LYS A 7 -53.23 -10.41 30.97
CA LYS A 7 -54.33 -10.20 31.93
C LYS A 7 -54.06 -9.00 32.85
N ASP A 8 -52.82 -8.86 33.30
CA ASP A 8 -52.43 -7.83 34.27
C ASP A 8 -52.35 -6.45 33.63
N THR A 9 -51.85 -6.34 32.38
CA THR A 9 -51.87 -5.08 31.64
C THR A 9 -53.28 -4.58 31.38
N LEU A 10 -54.21 -5.49 31.09
CA LEU A 10 -55.60 -5.13 30.84
C LEU A 10 -56.32 -4.71 32.12
N LYS A 11 -56.08 -5.41 33.25
CA LYS A 11 -56.63 -5.00 34.55
C LYS A 11 -56.16 -3.60 34.94
N LEU A 12 -54.86 -3.33 34.80
CA LEU A 12 -54.29 -2.02 35.13
C LEU A 12 -54.86 -0.91 34.24
N LEU A 13 -55.12 -1.20 32.97
CA LEU A 13 -55.76 -0.25 32.06
C LEU A 13 -57.22 0.04 32.44
N LEU A 14 -57.96 -0.97 32.90
CA LEU A 14 -59.34 -0.82 33.34
C LEU A 14 -59.46 -0.10 34.69
N ASP A 15 -58.48 -0.27 35.58
CA ASP A 15 -58.40 0.47 36.85
C ASP A 15 -58.20 1.97 36.61
N VAL A 16 -57.43 2.34 35.56
CA VAL A 16 -57.16 3.73 35.19
C VAL A 16 -58.27 4.34 34.33
N GLY A 17 -58.72 3.62 33.30
CA GLY A 17 -59.70 4.10 32.31
C GLY A 17 -61.16 3.98 32.75
N LYS A 18 -61.42 3.26 33.85
CA LYS A 18 -62.77 2.98 34.38
C LYS A 18 -63.69 2.34 33.32
N LYS A 19 -64.99 2.25 33.63
CA LYS A 19 -66.01 1.57 32.83
C LYS A 19 -66.25 2.23 31.46
N ASP A 20 -66.07 3.55 31.36
CA ASP A 20 -66.31 4.30 30.13
C ASP A 20 -65.38 3.84 28.99
N LEU A 21 -64.17 3.38 29.32
CA LEU A 21 -63.24 2.84 28.34
C LEU A 21 -63.80 1.58 27.65
N LEU A 22 -64.55 0.75 28.38
CA LEU A 22 -65.16 -0.47 27.84
C LEU A 22 -66.31 -0.18 26.86
N LEU A 23 -66.93 0.99 26.97
CA LEU A 23 -68.03 1.44 26.12
C LEU A 23 -67.58 2.38 25.00
N SER A 24 -66.31 2.78 25.00
CA SER A 24 -65.72 3.54 23.89
C SER A 24 -65.87 2.77 22.58
N ARG A 25 -66.15 3.49 21.50
CA ARG A 25 -66.39 2.90 20.17
C ARG A 25 -65.30 3.34 19.21
N ASP A 26 -64.84 2.42 18.38
CA ASP A 26 -63.96 2.74 17.27
C ASP A 26 -64.75 3.23 16.04
N ILE A 27 -64.06 3.37 14.91
CA ILE A 27 -64.65 3.82 13.63
C ILE A 27 -65.73 2.87 13.10
N ASP A 28 -65.70 1.60 13.51
CA ASP A 28 -66.67 0.57 13.13
C ASP A 28 -67.78 0.42 14.17
N GLY A 29 -67.84 1.33 15.15
CA GLY A 29 -68.79 1.27 16.25
C GLY A 29 -68.50 0.14 17.25
N ALA A 30 -67.38 -0.56 17.08
CA ALA A 30 -67.01 -1.70 17.87
C ALA A 30 -66.40 -1.24 19.20
N THR A 31 -66.85 -1.86 20.29
CA THR A 31 -66.22 -1.64 21.61
C THR A 31 -64.91 -2.44 21.71
N PRO A 32 -64.00 -2.12 22.65
CA PRO A 32 -62.81 -2.92 22.89
C PRO A 32 -63.10 -4.42 23.07
N PHE A 33 -64.28 -4.75 23.60
CA PHE A 33 -64.70 -6.14 23.76
C PHE A 33 -65.13 -6.81 22.45
N HIS A 34 -65.75 -6.08 21.51
CA HIS A 34 -66.01 -6.60 20.15
C HIS A 34 -64.70 -6.97 19.46
N ILE A 35 -63.71 -6.08 19.51
CA ILE A 35 -62.39 -6.29 18.91
C ILE A 35 -61.72 -7.51 19.55
N ALA A 36 -61.76 -7.62 20.89
CA ALA A 36 -61.18 -8.76 21.60
C ALA A 36 -61.83 -10.11 21.21
N LEU A 37 -63.14 -10.12 20.93
CA LEU A 37 -63.87 -11.30 20.46
C LEU A 37 -63.59 -11.64 18.99
N GLU A 38 -63.47 -10.63 18.13
CA GLU A 38 -63.13 -10.81 16.72
C GLU A 38 -61.73 -11.39 16.54
N PHE A 39 -60.77 -10.95 17.37
CA PHE A 39 -59.42 -11.48 17.41
C PHE A 39 -59.21 -12.54 18.50
N ALA A 40 -60.27 -13.29 18.87
CA ALA A 40 -60.22 -14.34 19.90
C ALA A 40 -59.07 -15.35 19.70
N ASP A 41 -58.64 -15.60 18.47
CA ASP A 41 -57.47 -16.43 18.13
C ASP A 41 -56.15 -15.93 18.73
N ASN A 42 -56.06 -14.63 18.99
CA ASN A 42 -54.88 -13.99 19.56
C ASN A 42 -54.97 -13.82 21.07
N HIS A 43 -56.11 -14.11 21.70
CA HIS A 43 -56.36 -13.89 23.12
C HIS A 43 -56.68 -15.19 23.84
N ARG A 44 -56.12 -15.38 25.05
CA ARG A 44 -56.51 -16.50 25.90
C ARG A 44 -57.88 -16.21 26.52
N PRO A 45 -58.73 -17.24 26.77
CA PRO A 45 -60.02 -17.07 27.45
C PRO A 45 -59.94 -16.29 28.77
N ARG A 46 -58.81 -16.39 29.47
CA ARG A 46 -58.53 -15.67 30.72
C ARG A 46 -58.42 -14.14 30.55
N VAL A 47 -58.06 -13.65 29.36
CA VAL A 47 -58.01 -12.22 29.03
C VAL A 47 -59.42 -11.71 28.73
N LEU A 48 -60.20 -12.46 27.95
CA LEU A 48 -61.60 -12.14 27.67
C LEU A 48 -62.46 -12.12 28.94
N ARG A 49 -62.16 -12.99 29.91
CA ARG A 49 -62.83 -12.99 31.21
C ARG A 49 -62.71 -11.65 31.96
N VAL A 50 -61.60 -10.92 31.81
CA VAL A 50 -61.42 -9.62 32.47
C VAL A 50 -62.44 -8.60 31.95
N PHE A 51 -62.72 -8.60 30.64
CA PHE A 51 -63.76 -7.75 30.06
C PHE A 51 -65.15 -8.09 30.61
N VAL A 52 -65.45 -9.38 30.77
CA VAL A 52 -66.73 -9.87 31.30
C VAL A 52 -66.90 -9.51 32.79
N GLU A 53 -65.83 -9.57 33.57
CA GLU A 53 -65.85 -9.22 35.00
C GLU A 53 -66.01 -7.71 35.23
N ALA A 54 -65.41 -6.89 34.35
CA ALA A 54 -65.41 -5.43 34.48
C ALA A 54 -66.60 -4.73 33.79
N GLY A 55 -67.25 -5.40 32.84
CA GLY A 55 -68.37 -4.86 32.08
C GLY A 55 -69.73 -4.99 32.78
N ASP A 56 -70.59 -3.99 32.56
CA ASP A 56 -72.00 -3.99 32.97
C ASP A 56 -72.91 -4.38 31.78
N MET A 57 -74.24 -4.38 31.99
CA MET A 57 -75.23 -4.78 30.98
C MET A 57 -75.00 -4.13 29.61
N GLU A 58 -74.71 -2.82 29.59
CA GLU A 58 -74.51 -2.03 28.37
C GLU A 58 -73.41 -2.60 27.47
N LEU A 59 -72.36 -3.18 28.06
CA LEU A 59 -71.28 -3.81 27.29
C LEU A 59 -71.78 -5.00 26.46
N PHE A 60 -72.73 -5.78 26.99
CA PHE A 60 -73.22 -7.01 26.35
C PHE A 60 -74.27 -6.75 25.26
N ILE A 61 -74.99 -5.63 25.34
CA ILE A 61 -76.08 -5.28 24.43
C ILE A 61 -75.70 -4.22 23.38
N THR A 62 -74.57 -3.52 23.57
CA THR A 62 -74.07 -2.53 22.61
C THR A 62 -73.82 -3.18 21.26
N LYS A 63 -74.32 -2.55 20.20
CA LYS A 63 -74.15 -2.99 18.81
C LYS A 63 -73.00 -2.23 18.13
N ASP A 64 -72.22 -2.95 17.33
CA ASP A 64 -71.33 -2.35 16.34
C ASP A 64 -72.11 -1.79 15.13
N ASN A 65 -71.42 -1.18 14.17
CA ASN A 65 -72.05 -0.63 12.96
C ASN A 65 -72.67 -1.72 12.05
N GLN A 66 -72.35 -3.00 12.27
CA GLN A 66 -72.95 -4.14 11.59
C GLN A 66 -74.18 -4.69 12.36
N GLY A 67 -74.56 -4.07 13.47
CA GLY A 67 -75.66 -4.51 14.32
C GLY A 67 -75.35 -5.74 15.18
N ARG A 68 -74.09 -6.19 15.20
CA ARG A 68 -73.64 -7.34 15.99
C ARG A 68 -73.41 -6.90 17.42
N THR A 69 -73.85 -7.72 18.37
CA THR A 69 -73.53 -7.56 19.80
C THR A 69 -72.41 -8.51 20.20
N PRO A 70 -71.71 -8.26 21.32
CA PRO A 70 -70.72 -9.21 21.83
C PRO A 70 -71.29 -10.60 22.09
N ILE A 71 -72.57 -10.69 22.48
CA ILE A 71 -73.29 -11.97 22.62
C ILE A 71 -73.36 -12.72 21.29
N SER A 72 -73.68 -12.01 20.20
CA SER A 72 -73.76 -12.62 18.86
C SER A 72 -72.40 -13.14 18.38
N LEU A 73 -71.32 -12.41 18.69
CA LEU A 73 -69.95 -12.82 18.37
C LEU A 73 -69.52 -14.05 19.18
N VAL A 74 -69.81 -14.08 20.49
CA VAL A 74 -69.50 -15.24 21.35
C VAL A 74 -70.20 -16.51 20.86
N LYS A 75 -71.47 -16.42 20.44
CA LYS A 75 -72.20 -17.55 19.84
C LYS A 75 -71.54 -18.03 18.54
N GLY A 76 -71.03 -17.08 17.74
CA GLY A 76 -70.24 -17.37 16.56
C GLY A 76 -68.90 -18.05 16.87
N LEU A 77 -68.30 -17.81 18.03
CA LEU A 77 -67.08 -18.49 18.49
C LEU A 77 -67.41 -19.90 19.00
N GLU A 78 -68.42 -20.07 19.84
CA GLU A 78 -68.81 -21.38 20.42
C GLU A 78 -69.06 -22.47 19.36
N SER A 79 -69.62 -22.08 18.21
CA SER A 79 -69.90 -22.99 17.10
C SER A 79 -68.66 -23.49 16.34
N ARG A 80 -67.47 -22.92 16.54
CA ARG A 80 -66.25 -23.30 15.81
C ARG A 80 -65.48 -24.39 16.53
N GLU A 81 -65.00 -25.39 15.79
CA GLU A 81 -64.28 -26.57 16.32
C GLU A 81 -63.07 -26.20 17.20
N LYS A 82 -62.39 -25.12 16.84
CA LYS A 82 -61.16 -24.63 17.50
C LYS A 82 -61.37 -24.16 18.95
N TYR A 83 -62.61 -23.84 19.36
CA TYR A 83 -62.92 -23.32 20.70
C TYR A 83 -63.64 -24.35 21.60
N LYS A 84 -63.51 -25.64 21.31
CA LYS A 84 -64.10 -26.73 22.12
C LYS A 84 -63.24 -27.18 23.31
N SER A 85 -62.09 -26.53 23.57
CA SER A 85 -61.26 -26.87 24.73
C SER A 85 -61.97 -26.55 26.06
N GLN A 86 -61.58 -27.22 27.14
CA GLN A 86 -62.20 -27.01 28.44
C GLN A 86 -62.10 -25.55 28.92
N GLU A 87 -60.98 -24.88 28.66
CA GLU A 87 -60.80 -23.46 29.04
C GLU A 87 -61.79 -22.52 28.32
N TRP A 88 -62.16 -22.83 27.07
CA TRP A 88 -63.16 -22.06 26.33
C TRP A 88 -64.58 -22.35 26.79
N LYS A 89 -64.91 -23.62 27.09
CA LYS A 89 -66.18 -24.00 27.71
C LYS A 89 -66.40 -23.26 29.04
N ASP A 90 -65.37 -23.21 29.88
CA ASP A 90 -65.43 -22.48 31.16
C ASP A 90 -65.61 -20.97 30.96
N PHE A 91 -65.06 -20.40 29.88
CA PHE A 91 -65.29 -19.01 29.52
C PHE A 91 -66.72 -18.77 29.05
N PHE A 92 -67.27 -19.60 28.15
CA PHE A 92 -68.64 -19.44 27.66
C PHE A 92 -69.67 -19.55 28.79
N VAL A 93 -69.51 -20.53 29.68
CA VAL A 93 -70.37 -20.67 30.87
C VAL A 93 -70.30 -19.42 31.74
N HIS A 94 -69.09 -18.89 31.99
CA HIS A 94 -68.91 -17.68 32.78
C HIS A 94 -69.52 -16.44 32.10
N PHE A 95 -69.31 -16.30 30.80
CA PHE A 95 -69.84 -15.23 29.97
C PHE A 95 -71.36 -15.19 30.04
N TYR A 96 -72.03 -16.31 29.75
CA TYR A 96 -73.49 -16.36 29.78
C TYR A 96 -74.02 -16.15 31.19
N LYS A 97 -73.42 -16.75 32.22
CA LYS A 97 -73.86 -16.56 33.61
C LYS A 97 -73.80 -15.08 34.03
N LYS A 98 -72.76 -14.35 33.64
CA LYS A 98 -72.62 -12.91 33.94
C LYS A 98 -73.62 -12.09 33.10
N ALA A 99 -73.68 -12.31 31.79
CA ALA A 99 -74.61 -11.59 30.91
C ALA A 99 -76.08 -11.77 31.35
N TYR A 100 -76.50 -12.98 31.73
CA TYR A 100 -77.84 -13.25 32.25
C TYR A 100 -78.08 -12.63 33.62
N LYS A 101 -77.09 -12.64 34.53
CA LYS A 101 -77.22 -11.99 35.84
C LYS A 101 -77.47 -10.49 35.68
N GLU A 102 -76.73 -9.83 34.79
CA GLU A 102 -76.92 -8.39 34.55
C GLU A 102 -78.22 -8.11 33.79
N LEU A 103 -78.70 -9.01 32.90
CA LEU A 103 -79.98 -8.87 32.21
C LEU A 103 -81.23 -9.08 33.10
N LEU A 104 -81.13 -9.88 34.18
CA LEU A 104 -82.26 -10.19 35.07
C LEU A 104 -82.46 -9.18 36.21
N LEU A 105 -81.56 -8.21 36.37
CA LEU A 105 -81.58 -7.26 37.50
C LEU A 105 -82.43 -5.98 37.24
N GLU A 106 -83.21 -5.93 36.15
CA GLU A 106 -84.09 -4.78 35.80
C GLU A 106 -85.55 -5.18 35.45
N MET A 107 -86.06 -6.32 35.97
CA MET A 107 -87.49 -6.70 35.78
C MET A 107 -88.27 -6.95 37.08
N ASP A 108 -88.00 -6.19 38.14
CA ASP A 108 -88.84 -6.12 39.35
C ASP A 108 -89.04 -4.66 39.75
N GLU A 109 -89.92 -3.93 39.04
CA GLU A 109 -90.53 -2.67 39.51
C GLU A 109 -91.58 -2.14 38.51
N ILE A 110 -92.81 -2.66 38.53
CA ILE A 110 -94.01 -1.86 38.18
C ILE A 110 -95.15 -2.21 39.14
N SER A 111 -95.47 -1.21 39.96
CA SER A 111 -96.54 -1.13 40.94
C SER A 111 -97.93 -1.06 40.31
N GLU A 112 -98.87 -1.72 40.99
CA GLU A 112 -100.29 -1.42 41.02
C GLU A 112 -100.57 0.07 41.25
N PHE A 113 -101.39 0.72 40.41
CA PHE A 113 -102.41 1.69 40.84
C PHE A 113 -103.25 2.24 39.67
N GLU A 114 -104.56 1.96 39.63
CA GLU A 114 -105.57 2.84 39.02
C GLU A 114 -106.85 2.82 39.89
N PHE A 115 -107.35 4.03 40.20
CA PHE A 115 -108.51 4.29 41.06
C PHE A 115 -109.86 4.02 40.35
N PRO A 116 -110.96 3.86 41.13
CA PRO A 116 -112.21 3.26 40.69
C PRO A 116 -113.19 4.26 40.06
N ASN A 117 -114.01 3.74 39.15
CA ASN A 117 -115.14 4.42 38.54
C ASN A 117 -116.38 4.46 39.43
N GLU A 118 -117.07 5.59 39.32
CA GLU A 118 -118.37 5.93 39.87
C GLU A 118 -119.46 4.94 39.46
N ARG A 119 -120.22 4.42 40.43
CA ARG A 119 -121.62 4.04 40.26
C ARG A 119 -122.44 4.31 41.53
N ASP A 120 -123.51 5.06 41.30
CA ASP A 120 -124.80 4.98 41.98
C ASP A 120 -124.93 5.66 43.35
N ILE A 121 -124.61 6.96 43.34
CA ILE A 121 -125.14 8.00 44.24
C ILE A 121 -126.61 8.28 43.88
N ALA A 122 -127.50 7.33 44.17
CA ALA A 122 -128.96 7.54 44.15
C ALA A 122 -129.62 7.24 45.51
N SER A 123 -128.83 6.87 46.53
CA SER A 123 -129.29 6.65 47.91
C SER A 123 -128.75 7.66 48.93
N LEU A 124 -128.08 8.73 48.47
CA LEU A 124 -127.52 9.79 49.32
C LEU A 124 -128.22 11.16 49.15
N GLN A 125 -129.28 11.25 48.34
CA GLN A 125 -129.97 12.53 48.12
C GLN A 125 -130.96 12.91 49.24
N ASN A 126 -131.37 11.96 50.10
CA ASN A 126 -132.25 12.25 51.26
C ASN A 126 -131.52 12.47 52.59
N GLU A 127 -130.23 12.11 52.69
CA GLU A 127 -129.38 12.43 53.85
C GLU A 127 -128.75 13.84 53.71
N VAL A 128 -128.55 14.31 52.48
CA VAL A 128 -127.89 15.59 52.15
C VAL A 128 -128.72 16.81 52.56
N LEU A 129 -130.06 16.74 52.50
CA LEU A 129 -130.93 17.85 52.93
C LEU A 129 -130.95 18.07 54.45
N LYS A 130 -130.64 17.05 55.27
CA LYS A 130 -130.50 17.20 56.73
C LYS A 130 -129.13 17.74 57.15
N LEU A 131 -128.08 17.48 56.37
CA LEU A 131 -126.73 18.02 56.64
C LEU A 131 -126.52 19.45 56.11
N LEU A 132 -127.27 19.87 55.08
CA LEU A 132 -127.18 21.22 54.50
C LEU A 132 -127.49 22.34 55.50
N ASN A 133 -128.44 22.18 56.42
CA ASN A 133 -128.76 23.21 57.42
C ASN A 133 -127.83 23.24 58.64
N LYS A 134 -127.00 22.20 58.86
CA LYS A 134 -125.96 22.20 59.89
C LYS A 134 -124.59 22.66 59.34
N ASN A 135 -124.38 22.55 58.03
CA ASN A 135 -123.12 22.94 57.37
C ASN A 135 -123.08 24.39 56.89
N LEU A 136 -124.20 25.09 56.71
CA LEU A 136 -124.16 26.53 56.34
C LEU A 136 -123.46 27.41 57.40
N ASN A 137 -123.45 27.00 58.67
CA ASN A 137 -122.78 27.74 59.76
C ASN A 137 -121.38 27.18 60.13
N LYS A 138 -120.97 26.05 59.52
CA LYS A 138 -119.60 25.51 59.58
C LYS A 138 -118.81 25.86 58.31
N ASN A 139 -119.45 26.00 57.15
CA ASN A 139 -118.83 26.39 55.89
C ASN A 139 -118.29 27.82 55.93
N THR A 140 -118.93 28.80 56.57
CA THR A 140 -118.35 30.15 56.64
C THR A 140 -117.06 30.23 57.49
N LYS A 141 -116.85 29.27 58.40
CA LYS A 141 -115.64 29.17 59.23
C LYS A 141 -114.57 28.26 58.62
N LEU A 142 -114.98 27.14 58.00
CA LEU A 142 -114.10 26.25 57.22
C LEU A 142 -113.65 26.86 55.90
N ASP A 143 -114.50 27.65 55.23
CA ASP A 143 -114.14 28.40 54.02
C ASP A 143 -113.18 29.54 54.36
N ALA A 144 -113.35 30.22 55.49
CA ALA A 144 -112.39 31.22 55.97
C ALA A 144 -111.03 30.60 56.37
N GLU A 145 -111.03 29.45 57.07
CA GLU A 145 -109.80 28.72 57.41
C GLU A 145 -109.12 28.12 56.17
N ALA A 146 -109.88 27.61 55.20
CA ALA A 146 -109.36 27.11 53.93
C ALA A 146 -108.82 28.24 53.04
N ILE A 147 -109.49 29.40 53.01
CA ILE A 147 -109.01 30.60 52.32
C ILE A 147 -107.71 31.09 52.95
N VAL A 148 -107.59 31.17 54.28
CA VAL A 148 -106.35 31.55 54.96
C VAL A 148 -105.23 30.52 54.71
N LEU A 149 -105.54 29.22 54.67
CA LEU A 149 -104.58 28.17 54.32
C LEU A 149 -104.14 28.26 52.84
N LEU A 150 -105.06 28.57 51.93
CA LEU A 150 -104.76 28.77 50.53
C LEU A 150 -103.94 30.05 50.31
N GLU A 151 -104.28 31.15 50.98
CA GLU A 151 -103.50 32.40 50.93
C GLU A 151 -102.08 32.22 51.49
N THR A 152 -101.91 31.46 52.58
CA THR A 152 -100.57 31.14 53.11
C THR A 152 -99.79 30.22 52.18
N LYS A 153 -100.45 29.23 51.55
CA LYS A 153 -99.82 28.39 50.52
C LYS A 153 -99.45 29.19 49.27
N VAL A 154 -100.32 30.11 48.81
CA VAL A 154 -100.07 30.99 47.68
C VAL A 154 -98.89 31.92 47.98
N LYS A 155 -98.86 32.57 49.14
CA LYS A 155 -97.72 33.40 49.56
C LYS A 155 -96.42 32.59 49.64
N LYS A 156 -96.48 31.35 50.13
CA LYS A 156 -95.32 30.44 50.14
C LYS A 156 -94.87 30.12 48.72
N LEU A 157 -95.78 29.74 47.83
CA LEU A 157 -95.50 29.45 46.42
C LEU A 157 -94.95 30.67 45.66
N GLU A 158 -95.48 31.86 45.93
CA GLU A 158 -94.97 33.11 45.38
C GLU A 158 -93.54 33.40 45.85
N SER A 159 -93.26 33.16 47.13
CA SER A 159 -91.91 33.29 47.68
C SER A 159 -90.92 32.27 47.07
N GLU A 160 -91.36 31.03 46.86
CA GLU A 160 -90.57 29.98 46.20
C GLU A 160 -90.32 30.31 44.73
N LYS A 161 -91.36 30.76 44.00
CA LYS A 161 -91.24 31.22 42.62
C LYS A 161 -90.27 32.39 42.50
N SER A 162 -90.34 33.36 43.41
CA SER A 162 -89.40 34.50 43.45
C SER A 162 -87.96 34.03 43.67
N ASN A 163 -87.75 33.04 44.56
CA ASN A 163 -86.44 32.45 44.79
C ASN A 163 -85.92 31.66 43.57
N GLN A 164 -86.79 30.90 42.90
CA GLN A 164 -86.45 30.19 41.67
C GLN A 164 -86.04 31.16 40.55
N ILE A 165 -86.78 32.24 40.35
CA ILE A 165 -86.44 33.29 39.36
C ILE A 165 -85.07 33.89 39.66
N LYS A 166 -84.76 34.20 40.93
CA LYS A 166 -83.43 34.71 41.33
C LYS A 166 -82.33 33.70 41.02
N ASN A 167 -82.57 32.40 41.23
CA ASN A 167 -81.59 31.35 40.93
C ASN A 167 -81.38 31.17 39.42
N ILE A 168 -82.45 31.19 38.62
CA ILE A 168 -82.36 31.12 37.15
C ILE A 168 -81.52 32.28 36.62
N LYS A 169 -81.78 33.51 37.09
CA LYS A 169 -81.02 34.70 36.68
C LYS A 169 -79.52 34.56 37.00
N LYS A 170 -79.18 34.06 38.19
CA LYS A 170 -77.78 33.78 38.57
C LYS A 170 -77.13 32.74 37.64
N LEU A 171 -77.87 31.71 37.24
CA LEU A 171 -77.37 30.70 36.31
C LEU A 171 -77.18 31.25 34.89
N GLU A 172 -78.06 32.14 34.42
CA GLU A 172 -77.91 32.82 33.14
C GLU A 172 -76.69 33.76 33.12
N ASP A 173 -76.49 34.54 34.18
CA ASP A 173 -75.32 35.41 34.31
C ASP A 173 -74.02 34.58 34.32
N LYS A 174 -74.02 33.45 35.04
CA LYS A 174 -72.89 32.50 35.04
C LYS A 174 -72.66 31.90 33.65
N LYS A 175 -73.72 31.43 32.98
CA LYS A 175 -73.64 30.88 31.61
C LYS A 175 -73.05 31.90 30.63
N ASN A 176 -73.47 33.16 30.72
CA ASN A 176 -72.94 34.23 29.87
C ASN A 176 -71.48 34.56 30.18
N SER A 177 -71.08 34.51 31.45
CA SER A 177 -69.67 34.63 31.86
C SER A 177 -68.83 33.48 31.30
N ASP A 178 -69.28 32.23 31.48
CA ASP A 178 -68.58 31.03 31.00
C ASP A 178 -68.46 31.05 29.46
N ALA A 179 -69.49 31.51 28.75
CA ALA A 179 -69.45 31.67 27.29
C ALA A 179 -68.36 32.65 26.82
N LYS A 180 -68.19 33.78 27.53
CA LYS A 180 -67.11 34.75 27.23
C LYS A 180 -65.73 34.15 27.48
N VAL A 181 -65.56 33.40 28.57
CA VAL A 181 -64.30 32.70 28.88
C VAL A 181 -63.99 31.66 27.80
N ILE A 182 -64.98 30.88 27.38
CA ILE A 182 -64.83 29.89 26.30
C ILE A 182 -64.37 30.55 25.01
N GLU A 183 -64.95 31.70 24.64
CA GLU A 183 -64.58 32.37 23.39
C GLU A 183 -63.16 32.96 23.46
N SER A 184 -62.74 33.49 24.62
CA SER A 184 -61.36 33.91 24.86
C SER A 184 -60.37 32.75 24.78
N LEU A 185 -60.74 31.59 25.34
CA LEU A 185 -59.89 30.40 25.28
C LEU A 185 -59.78 29.85 23.85
N LYS A 186 -60.86 29.92 23.05
CA LYS A 186 -60.80 29.52 21.64
C LYS A 186 -59.86 30.39 20.83
N THR A 187 -59.86 31.71 21.04
CA THR A 187 -58.96 32.62 20.31
C THR A 187 -57.51 32.39 20.72
N GLU A 188 -57.25 32.16 22.01
CA GLU A 188 -55.91 31.83 22.53
C GLU A 188 -55.40 30.49 21.98
N ILE A 189 -56.22 29.43 22.03
CA ILE A 189 -55.88 28.12 21.45
C ILE A 189 -55.57 28.25 19.95
N LYS A 190 -56.36 29.03 19.21
CA LYS A 190 -56.13 29.25 17.77
C LYS A 190 -54.79 29.97 17.52
N ALA A 191 -54.44 30.95 18.33
CA ALA A 191 -53.15 31.64 18.25
C ALA A 191 -51.98 30.70 18.57
N MET A 192 -52.09 29.90 19.64
CA MET A 192 -51.07 28.93 20.03
C MET A 192 -50.86 27.86 18.94
N VAL A 193 -51.93 27.38 18.30
CA VAL A 193 -51.83 26.41 17.20
C VAL A 193 -51.13 27.04 15.99
N ALA A 194 -51.45 28.29 15.64
CA ALA A 194 -50.79 28.99 14.54
C ALA A 194 -49.29 29.21 14.80
N GLU A 195 -48.91 29.59 16.02
CA GLU A 195 -47.52 29.71 16.44
C GLU A 195 -46.79 28.37 16.34
N LYS A 196 -47.41 27.28 16.80
CA LYS A 196 -46.81 25.94 16.73
C LYS A 196 -46.64 25.43 15.31
N GLU A 197 -47.55 25.75 14.40
CA GLU A 197 -47.39 25.37 12.99
C GLU A 197 -46.26 26.16 12.33
N ASN A 198 -46.11 27.45 12.67
CA ASN A 198 -44.99 28.26 12.21
C ASN A 198 -43.64 27.76 12.77
N ASP A 199 -43.58 27.40 14.05
CA ASP A 199 -42.39 26.77 14.66
C ASP A 199 -42.01 25.48 13.92
N LYS A 200 -43.00 24.64 13.60
CA LYS A 200 -42.82 23.38 12.90
C LYS A 200 -42.25 23.59 11.49
N ASP A 201 -42.76 24.56 10.75
CA ASP A 201 -42.23 24.90 9.41
C ASP A 201 -40.80 25.45 9.48
N ASN A 202 -40.52 26.30 10.47
CA ASN A 202 -39.16 26.80 10.70
C ASN A 202 -38.18 25.67 11.04
N HIS A 203 -38.57 24.75 11.91
CA HIS A 203 -37.76 23.58 12.23
C HIS A 203 -37.55 22.66 11.03
N LYS A 204 -38.59 22.45 10.21
CA LYS A 204 -38.48 21.67 8.97
C LYS A 204 -37.46 22.29 8.01
N ASN A 205 -37.55 23.59 7.78
CA ASN A 205 -36.62 24.31 6.90
C ASN A 205 -35.18 24.24 7.43
N ALA A 206 -34.98 24.38 8.74
CA ALA A 206 -33.67 24.24 9.37
C ALA A 206 -33.08 22.82 9.19
N ILE A 207 -33.91 21.78 9.34
CA ILE A 207 -33.50 20.38 9.12
C ILE A 207 -33.11 20.16 7.66
N GLU A 208 -33.87 20.68 6.70
CA GLU A 208 -33.56 20.57 5.27
C GLU A 208 -32.26 21.29 4.90
N ALA A 209 -32.00 22.47 5.48
CA ALA A 209 -30.73 23.20 5.31
C ALA A 209 -29.54 22.40 5.84
N VAL A 210 -29.62 21.88 7.07
CA VAL A 210 -28.59 21.04 7.67
C VAL A 210 -28.37 19.75 6.87
N HIS A 211 -29.43 19.13 6.36
CA HIS A 211 -29.33 17.95 5.52
C HIS A 211 -28.56 18.23 4.23
N THR A 212 -28.85 19.36 3.59
CA THR A 212 -28.17 19.81 2.37
C THR A 212 -26.69 20.09 2.62
N GLU A 213 -26.34 20.75 3.72
CA GLU A 213 -24.94 20.96 4.11
C GLU A 213 -24.21 19.64 4.41
N ASN A 214 -24.88 18.69 5.06
CA ASN A 214 -24.30 17.38 5.35
C ASN A 214 -24.04 16.57 4.06
N ILE A 215 -24.92 16.67 3.05
CA ILE A 215 -24.66 16.08 1.72
C ILE A 215 -23.41 16.70 1.10
N LYS A 216 -23.30 18.03 1.06
CA LYS A 216 -22.11 18.73 0.53
C LYS A 216 -20.84 18.33 1.28
N ALA A 217 -20.89 18.23 2.61
CA ALA A 217 -19.77 17.80 3.43
C ALA A 217 -19.34 16.35 3.14
N LYS A 218 -20.29 15.44 2.87
CA LYS A 218 -19.97 14.06 2.46
C LYS A 218 -19.27 14.02 1.10
N GLU A 219 -19.70 14.84 0.15
CA GLU A 219 -19.07 14.94 -1.16
C GLU A 219 -17.63 15.48 -1.06
N THR A 220 -17.40 16.50 -0.24
CA THR A 220 -16.04 17.03 -0.02
C THR A 220 -15.13 16.02 0.68
N ILE A 221 -15.63 15.28 1.67
CA ILE A 221 -14.89 14.18 2.31
C ILE A 221 -14.50 13.12 1.29
N LYS A 222 -15.43 12.71 0.41
CA LYS A 222 -15.15 11.73 -0.65
C LYS A 222 -14.08 12.23 -1.63
N ALA A 223 -14.12 13.52 -2.00
CA ALA A 223 -13.10 14.13 -2.85
C ALA A 223 -11.72 14.20 -2.17
N LEU A 224 -11.67 14.47 -0.87
CA LEU A 224 -10.43 14.46 -0.09
C LEU A 224 -9.84 13.05 0.05
N GLN A 225 -10.68 12.03 0.26
CA GLN A 225 -10.25 10.63 0.28
C GLN A 225 -9.63 10.21 -1.05
N ALA A 226 -10.24 10.54 -2.18
CA ALA A 226 -9.68 10.24 -3.50
C ALA A 226 -8.30 10.91 -3.72
N LYS A 227 -8.12 12.15 -3.23
CA LYS A 227 -6.80 12.82 -3.26
C LYS A 227 -5.78 12.12 -2.35
N GLN A 228 -6.20 11.69 -1.16
CA GLN A 228 -5.35 10.95 -0.24
C GLN A 228 -4.85 9.65 -0.88
N ASP A 229 -5.74 8.87 -1.50
CA ASP A 229 -5.37 7.62 -2.18
C ASP A 229 -4.38 7.88 -3.34
N SER A 230 -4.62 8.93 -4.12
CA SER A 230 -3.70 9.35 -5.19
C SER A 230 -2.32 9.71 -4.65
N HIS A 231 -2.24 10.44 -3.54
CA HIS A 231 -0.95 10.79 -2.91
C HIS A 231 -0.26 9.54 -2.35
N THR A 232 -1.00 8.61 -1.74
CA THR A 232 -0.43 7.35 -1.24
C THR A 232 0.20 6.55 -2.38
N ASN A 233 -0.49 6.41 -3.52
CA ASN A 233 0.05 5.74 -4.70
C ASN A 233 1.33 6.41 -5.23
N PHE A 234 1.34 7.74 -5.27
CA PHE A 234 2.52 8.51 -5.68
C PHE A 234 3.71 8.28 -4.74
N ILE A 235 3.49 8.28 -3.42
CA ILE A 235 4.52 7.99 -2.41
C ILE A 235 5.07 6.57 -2.60
N THR A 236 4.21 5.57 -2.84
CA THR A 236 4.66 4.19 -3.08
C THR A 236 5.52 4.09 -4.34
N SER A 237 5.18 4.81 -5.41
CA SER A 237 6.02 4.89 -6.62
C SER A 237 7.39 5.50 -6.33
N LEU A 238 7.43 6.65 -5.64
CA LEU A 238 8.69 7.30 -5.28
C LEU A 238 9.58 6.41 -4.39
N GLN A 239 8.98 5.61 -3.51
CA GLN A 239 9.72 4.66 -2.68
C GLN A 239 10.33 3.52 -3.52
N ALA A 240 9.63 3.06 -4.56
CA ALA A 240 10.15 2.07 -5.50
C ALA A 240 11.32 2.63 -6.31
N ASP A 241 11.18 3.85 -6.83
CA ASP A 241 12.23 4.53 -7.60
C ASP A 241 13.48 4.75 -6.73
N LYS A 242 13.31 5.27 -5.51
CA LYS A 242 14.42 5.41 -4.54
C LYS A 242 15.17 4.10 -4.29
N LYS A 243 14.45 2.98 -4.20
CA LYS A 243 15.06 1.66 -4.01
C LYS A 243 15.81 1.18 -5.25
N SER A 244 15.29 1.49 -6.45
CA SER A 244 15.97 1.23 -7.71
C SER A 244 17.27 2.03 -7.82
N ASP A 245 17.20 3.33 -7.57
CA ASP A 245 18.35 4.23 -7.62
C ASP A 245 19.44 3.84 -6.62
N ALA A 246 19.06 3.42 -5.41
CA ALA A 246 20.00 2.91 -4.42
C ALA A 246 20.81 1.70 -4.93
N LYS A 247 20.17 0.78 -5.66
CA LYS A 247 20.87 -0.36 -6.29
C LYS A 247 21.82 0.08 -7.40
N VAL A 248 21.43 1.08 -8.19
CA VAL A 248 22.29 1.63 -9.25
C VAL A 248 23.52 2.28 -8.64
N ILE A 249 23.35 3.05 -7.57
CA ILE A 249 24.47 3.67 -6.83
C ILE A 249 25.41 2.59 -6.29
N GLU A 250 24.89 1.52 -5.68
CA GLU A 250 25.70 0.40 -5.18
C GLU A 250 26.49 -0.29 -6.31
N ALA A 251 25.86 -0.53 -7.46
CA ALA A 251 26.53 -1.10 -8.63
C ALA A 251 27.67 -0.20 -9.15
N LEU A 252 27.44 1.11 -9.24
CA LEU A 252 28.47 2.08 -9.67
C LEU A 252 29.62 2.18 -8.67
N GLN A 253 29.36 2.05 -7.37
CA GLN A 253 30.41 2.01 -6.36
C GLN A 253 31.32 0.79 -6.52
N VAL A 254 30.75 -0.39 -6.77
CA VAL A 254 31.51 -1.62 -7.03
C VAL A 254 32.37 -1.48 -8.29
N GLU A 255 31.82 -0.91 -9.37
CA GLU A 255 32.56 -0.68 -10.61
C GLU A 255 33.72 0.31 -10.40
N ASN A 256 33.50 1.37 -9.63
CA ASN A 256 34.52 2.36 -9.34
C ASN A 256 35.69 1.77 -8.52
N GLU A 257 35.42 0.92 -7.53
CA GLU A 257 36.49 0.24 -6.79
C GLU A 257 37.28 -0.74 -7.69
N LYS A 258 36.62 -1.48 -8.60
CA LYS A 258 37.32 -2.31 -9.60
C LYS A 258 38.20 -1.49 -10.53
N ALA A 259 37.72 -0.32 -10.98
CA ALA A 259 38.50 0.58 -11.81
C ALA A 259 39.73 1.12 -11.07
N LYS A 260 39.58 1.43 -9.77
CA LYS A 260 40.68 1.86 -8.90
C LYS A 260 41.73 0.78 -8.67
N GLU A 261 41.32 -0.48 -8.45
CA GLU A 261 42.24 -1.62 -8.39
C GLU A 261 43.02 -1.78 -9.70
N SER A 262 42.33 -1.66 -10.84
CA SER A 262 42.97 -1.73 -12.17
C SER A 262 43.94 -0.58 -12.42
N LEU A 263 43.64 0.62 -11.92
CA LEU A 263 44.57 1.75 -12.00
C LEU A 263 45.81 1.53 -11.14
N GLN A 264 45.67 0.94 -9.96
CA GLN A 264 46.81 0.62 -9.08
C GLN A 264 47.73 -0.43 -9.72
N SER A 265 47.17 -1.46 -10.36
CA SER A 265 47.98 -2.48 -11.06
C SER A 265 48.75 -1.88 -12.23
N LEU A 266 48.09 -1.05 -13.06
CA LEU A 266 48.75 -0.33 -14.16
C LEU A 266 49.84 0.63 -13.68
N GLN A 267 49.64 1.30 -12.55
CA GLN A 267 50.68 2.14 -11.94
C GLN A 267 51.89 1.33 -11.47
N ALA A 268 51.68 0.16 -10.89
CA ALA A 268 52.75 -0.75 -10.50
C ALA A 268 53.52 -1.27 -11.73
N GLU A 269 52.81 -1.65 -12.79
CA GLU A 269 53.40 -2.07 -14.06
C GLU A 269 54.22 -0.93 -14.71
N LYS A 270 53.67 0.29 -14.75
CA LYS A 270 54.39 1.47 -15.23
C LYS A 270 55.70 1.71 -14.47
N LYS A 271 55.70 1.54 -13.14
CA LYS A 271 56.91 1.66 -12.31
C LYS A 271 57.92 0.56 -12.62
N SER A 272 57.45 -0.67 -12.81
CA SER A 272 58.29 -1.80 -13.23
C SER A 272 58.96 -1.54 -14.58
N HIS A 273 58.19 -1.10 -15.57
CA HIS A 273 58.71 -0.75 -16.90
C HIS A 273 59.71 0.41 -16.83
N ALA A 274 59.48 1.44 -16.01
CA ALA A 274 60.44 2.52 -15.81
C ALA A 274 61.78 2.01 -15.27
N ASN A 275 61.75 1.08 -14.32
CA ASN A 275 62.96 0.45 -13.78
C ASN A 275 63.69 -0.37 -14.85
N LEU A 276 62.96 -1.13 -15.66
CA LEU A 276 63.54 -1.93 -16.75
C LEU A 276 64.18 -1.03 -17.83
N ILE A 277 63.53 0.07 -18.21
CA ILE A 277 64.10 1.06 -19.13
C ILE A 277 65.39 1.64 -18.57
N HIS A 278 65.43 1.97 -17.28
CA HIS A 278 66.65 2.47 -16.65
C HIS A 278 67.76 1.41 -16.68
N ALA A 279 67.45 0.15 -16.34
CA ALA A 279 68.42 -0.94 -16.37
C ALA A 279 69.00 -1.15 -17.79
N LEU A 280 68.14 -1.21 -18.81
CA LEU A 280 68.56 -1.33 -20.20
C LEU A 280 69.41 -0.14 -20.66
N LYS A 281 69.09 1.07 -20.21
CA LYS A 281 69.90 2.26 -20.51
C LYS A 281 71.31 2.14 -19.92
N THR A 282 71.42 1.70 -18.66
CA THR A 282 72.73 1.48 -18.03
C THR A 282 73.53 0.36 -18.67
N GLU A 283 72.87 -0.71 -19.14
CA GLU A 283 73.52 -1.80 -19.86
C GLU A 283 74.03 -1.34 -21.23
N LYS A 284 73.23 -0.56 -21.96
CA LYS A 284 73.65 0.06 -23.21
C LYS A 284 74.90 0.93 -23.02
N GLU A 285 74.93 1.78 -21.99
CA GLU A 285 76.09 2.61 -21.68
C GLU A 285 77.36 1.77 -21.42
N LYS A 286 77.24 0.62 -20.75
CA LYS A 286 78.37 -0.32 -20.56
C LYS A 286 78.85 -0.91 -21.89
N ILE A 287 77.93 -1.35 -22.74
CA ILE A 287 78.26 -1.91 -24.07
C ILE A 287 78.94 -0.86 -24.94
N ASP A 288 78.48 0.39 -24.90
CA ASP A 288 79.09 1.49 -25.65
C ASP A 288 80.54 1.73 -25.19
N ILE A 289 80.82 1.69 -23.87
CA ILE A 289 82.18 1.77 -23.31
C ILE A 289 83.05 0.59 -23.79
N GLU A 290 82.56 -0.64 -23.66
CA GLU A 290 83.30 -1.85 -24.05
C GLU A 290 83.62 -1.84 -25.56
N LYS A 291 82.67 -1.41 -26.38
CA LYS A 291 82.86 -1.25 -27.82
C LYS A 291 83.95 -0.23 -28.14
N ASP A 292 84.01 0.88 -27.42
CA ASP A 292 85.05 1.89 -27.61
C ASP A 292 86.42 1.40 -27.13
N ASP A 293 86.50 0.57 -26.08
CA ASP A 293 87.75 -0.05 -25.66
C ASP A 293 88.25 -1.09 -26.68
N ILE A 294 87.36 -1.96 -27.19
CA ILE A 294 87.69 -2.90 -28.27
C ILE A 294 88.19 -2.17 -29.51
N ARG A 295 87.60 -1.02 -29.87
CA ARG A 295 88.07 -0.19 -30.99
C ARG A 295 89.49 0.30 -30.78
N LYS A 296 89.82 0.82 -29.58
CA LYS A 296 91.19 1.28 -29.27
C LYS A 296 92.20 0.13 -29.34
N GLU A 297 91.83 -1.05 -28.83
CA GLU A 297 92.68 -2.24 -28.92
C GLU A 297 92.91 -2.65 -30.38
N LEU A 298 91.86 -2.65 -31.20
CA LEU A 298 91.95 -2.95 -32.63
C LEU A 298 92.85 -1.95 -33.36
N ASP A 299 92.69 -0.65 -33.12
CA ASP A 299 93.51 0.40 -33.73
C ASP A 299 94.99 0.24 -33.34
N THR A 300 95.27 -0.10 -32.08
CA THR A 300 96.63 -0.38 -31.59
C THR A 300 97.22 -1.60 -32.27
N SER A 301 96.42 -2.66 -32.45
CA SER A 301 96.84 -3.88 -33.15
C SER A 301 97.13 -3.61 -34.63
N ILE A 302 96.33 -2.79 -35.30
CA ILE A 302 96.56 -2.39 -36.70
C ILE A 302 97.86 -1.61 -36.84
N ILE A 303 98.12 -0.66 -35.95
CA ILE A 303 99.38 0.11 -35.94
C ILE A 303 100.58 -0.82 -35.76
N SER A 304 100.50 -1.75 -34.79
CA SER A 304 101.57 -2.72 -34.56
C SER A 304 101.82 -3.61 -35.78
N GLU A 305 100.76 -4.05 -36.47
CA GLU A 305 100.92 -4.86 -37.68
C GLU A 305 101.54 -4.06 -38.83
N TYR A 306 101.12 -2.81 -39.01
CA TYR A 306 101.74 -1.90 -39.98
C TYR A 306 103.23 -1.66 -39.71
N GLU A 307 103.62 -1.53 -38.43
CA GLU A 307 105.04 -1.44 -38.05
C GLU A 307 105.81 -2.72 -38.37
N LYS A 308 105.22 -3.90 -38.12
CA LYS A 308 105.83 -5.19 -38.53
C LYS A 308 106.00 -5.27 -40.04
N ASP A 309 104.99 -4.86 -40.81
CA ASP A 309 105.05 -4.85 -42.28
C ASP A 309 106.18 -3.95 -42.78
N LYS A 310 106.35 -2.76 -42.17
CA LYS A 310 107.47 -1.86 -42.48
C LYS A 310 108.83 -2.48 -42.16
N ILE A 311 108.97 -3.19 -41.04
CA ILE A 311 110.19 -3.93 -40.68
C ILE A 311 110.45 -5.05 -41.70
N ILE A 312 109.42 -5.80 -42.09
CA ILE A 312 109.52 -6.86 -43.09
C ILE A 312 110.00 -6.29 -44.43
N GLU A 313 109.49 -5.14 -44.85
CA GLU A 313 109.92 -4.47 -46.09
C GLU A 313 111.38 -4.01 -46.02
N SER A 314 111.80 -3.43 -44.88
CA SER A 314 113.21 -3.09 -44.63
C SER A 314 114.11 -4.34 -44.72
N LEU A 315 113.75 -5.43 -44.05
CA LEU A 315 114.51 -6.68 -44.08
C LEU A 315 114.53 -7.32 -45.47
N LYS A 316 113.46 -7.19 -46.26
CA LYS A 316 113.44 -7.64 -47.67
C LYS A 316 114.42 -6.84 -48.51
N SER A 317 114.46 -5.51 -48.33
CA SER A 317 115.41 -4.66 -49.05
C SER A 317 116.87 -4.97 -48.68
N GLU A 318 117.17 -5.17 -47.40
CA GLU A 318 118.50 -5.55 -46.91
C GLU A 318 118.92 -6.94 -47.44
N ASN A 319 118.02 -7.93 -47.41
CA ASN A 319 118.28 -9.24 -48.02
C ASN A 319 118.53 -9.15 -49.52
N SER A 320 117.86 -8.23 -50.23
CA SER A 320 118.12 -7.99 -51.66
C SER A 320 119.54 -7.47 -51.87
N ASN A 321 119.97 -6.48 -51.08
CA ASN A 321 121.33 -5.93 -51.15
C ASN A 321 122.37 -7.00 -50.82
N LEU A 322 122.15 -7.79 -49.76
CA LEU A 322 123.05 -8.89 -49.39
C LEU A 322 123.14 -9.96 -50.49
N ARG A 323 122.04 -10.27 -51.18
CA ARG A 323 122.05 -11.17 -52.34
C ARG A 323 122.85 -10.59 -53.51
N GLU A 324 122.74 -9.29 -53.76
CA GLU A 324 123.53 -8.58 -54.77
C GLU A 324 125.02 -8.62 -54.42
N ASP A 325 125.38 -8.33 -53.17
CA ASP A 325 126.75 -8.43 -52.67
C ASP A 325 127.32 -9.85 -52.81
N ILE A 326 126.54 -10.88 -52.46
CA ILE A 326 126.93 -12.29 -52.66
C ILE A 326 127.17 -12.59 -54.14
N THR A 327 126.31 -12.09 -55.04
CA THR A 327 126.44 -12.30 -56.49
C THR A 327 127.70 -11.62 -57.02
N ASN A 328 127.98 -10.40 -56.57
CA ASN A 328 129.21 -9.66 -56.92
C ASN A 328 130.46 -10.37 -56.38
N MET A 329 130.43 -10.89 -55.15
CA MET A 329 131.52 -11.68 -54.60
C MET A 329 131.73 -12.98 -55.37
N GLN A 330 130.67 -13.67 -55.77
CA GLN A 330 130.75 -14.87 -56.61
C GLN A 330 131.36 -14.55 -57.98
N PHE A 331 130.94 -13.46 -58.62
CA PHE A 331 131.52 -13.00 -59.88
C PHE A 331 133.01 -12.65 -59.75
N ASN A 332 133.40 -11.93 -58.68
CA ASN A 332 134.81 -11.64 -58.42
C ASN A 332 135.62 -12.91 -58.15
N LEU A 333 135.06 -13.88 -57.42
CA LEU A 333 135.70 -15.19 -57.21
C LEU A 333 135.87 -15.96 -58.53
N GLU A 334 134.88 -15.90 -59.43
CA GLU A 334 135.01 -16.51 -60.77
C GLU A 334 136.10 -15.83 -61.59
N LEU A 335 136.18 -14.49 -61.57
CA LEU A 335 137.27 -13.73 -62.18
C LEU A 335 138.64 -14.10 -61.61
N GLU A 336 138.79 -14.17 -60.29
CA GLU A 336 140.04 -14.60 -59.65
C GLU A 336 140.37 -16.05 -60.01
N GLN A 337 139.38 -16.94 -60.07
CA GLN A 337 139.58 -18.32 -60.51
C GLN A 337 140.03 -18.38 -61.98
N GLU A 338 139.46 -17.53 -62.85
CA GLU A 338 139.85 -17.41 -64.26
C GLU A 338 141.28 -16.85 -64.39
N GLU A 339 141.64 -15.80 -63.65
CA GLU A 339 143.00 -15.26 -63.59
C GLU A 339 144.00 -16.29 -63.07
N ILE A 340 143.64 -17.07 -62.05
CA ILE A 340 144.48 -18.17 -61.55
C ILE A 340 144.63 -19.26 -62.62
N GLN A 341 143.56 -19.62 -63.33
CA GLN A 341 143.62 -20.58 -64.43
C GLN A 341 144.51 -20.07 -65.57
N ASP A 342 144.41 -18.80 -65.94
CA ASP A 342 145.23 -18.15 -66.96
C ASP A 342 146.70 -18.04 -66.52
N HIS A 343 146.95 -17.67 -65.27
CA HIS A 343 148.29 -17.67 -64.70
C HIS A 343 148.89 -19.08 -64.70
N HIS A 344 148.09 -20.09 -64.30
CA HIS A 344 148.50 -21.48 -64.32
C HIS A 344 148.75 -21.98 -65.75
N ALA A 345 147.91 -21.63 -66.72
CA ALA A 345 148.07 -21.95 -68.14
C ALA A 345 149.32 -21.29 -68.73
N SER A 346 149.56 -20.02 -68.42
CA SER A 346 150.76 -19.27 -68.83
C SER A 346 152.03 -19.87 -68.24
N LYS A 347 152.02 -20.21 -66.95
CA LYS A 347 153.13 -20.85 -66.25
C LYS A 347 153.42 -22.25 -66.80
N MET A 348 152.39 -23.03 -67.12
CA MET A 348 152.52 -24.32 -67.81
C MET A 348 153.09 -24.16 -69.23
N LYS A 349 152.68 -23.12 -69.97
CA LYS A 349 153.25 -22.76 -71.29
C LYS A 349 154.73 -22.35 -71.18
N GLY A 350 155.10 -21.65 -70.11
CA GLY A 350 156.48 -21.27 -69.79
C GLY A 350 157.35 -22.47 -69.42
N LEU A 351 156.82 -23.38 -68.60
CA LEU A 351 157.45 -24.66 -68.27
C LEU A 351 157.63 -25.54 -69.51
N LYS A 352 156.61 -25.62 -70.38
CA LYS A 352 156.68 -26.36 -71.65
C LYS A 352 157.79 -25.81 -72.56
N ARG A 353 157.90 -24.49 -72.70
CA ARG A 353 159.01 -23.84 -73.43
C ARG A 353 160.39 -24.08 -72.81
N LYS A 354 160.48 -24.13 -71.47
CA LYS A 354 161.72 -24.48 -70.76
C LYS A 354 162.13 -25.92 -71.00
N ILE A 355 161.17 -26.85 -70.99
CA ILE A 355 161.41 -28.26 -71.31
C ILE A 355 161.85 -28.39 -72.77
N GLU A 356 161.19 -27.72 -73.72
CA GLU A 356 161.60 -27.72 -75.13
C GLU A 356 163.02 -27.16 -75.32
N LYS A 357 163.39 -26.10 -74.60
CA LYS A 357 164.76 -25.57 -74.58
C LYS A 357 165.78 -26.57 -74.05
N LEU A 358 165.47 -27.27 -72.95
CA LEU A 358 166.34 -28.30 -72.38
C LEU A 358 166.50 -29.51 -73.31
N VAL A 359 165.45 -29.85 -74.06
CA VAL A 359 165.51 -30.90 -75.08
C VAL A 359 166.35 -30.47 -76.29
N SER A 360 166.33 -29.19 -76.68
CA SER A 360 167.19 -28.67 -77.75
C SER A 360 168.68 -28.58 -77.34
N THR A 361 168.97 -28.17 -76.10
CA THR A 361 170.36 -28.10 -75.60
C THR A 361 170.95 -29.50 -75.37
N SER A 362 170.14 -30.47 -74.95
CA SER A 362 170.55 -31.88 -74.90
C SER A 362 170.89 -32.45 -76.28
N LYS A 363 170.18 -32.02 -77.34
CA LYS A 363 170.50 -32.41 -78.73
C LYS A 363 171.76 -31.72 -79.27
N GLU A 364 172.07 -30.49 -78.86
CA GLU A 364 173.31 -29.80 -79.22
C GLU A 364 174.54 -30.36 -78.49
N GLU A 365 174.42 -30.68 -77.19
CA GLU A 365 175.50 -31.29 -76.41
C GLU A 365 175.81 -32.74 -76.88
N ALA A 366 174.81 -33.48 -77.36
CA ALA A 366 175.01 -34.79 -77.97
C ALA A 366 175.72 -34.72 -79.34
N ASN A 367 175.57 -33.62 -80.09
CA ASN A 367 176.22 -33.41 -81.38
C ASN A 367 177.65 -32.84 -81.26
N ASP A 368 177.93 -32.00 -80.25
CA ASP A 368 179.28 -31.49 -79.97
C ASP A 368 180.21 -32.57 -79.36
N ALA A 369 179.65 -33.52 -78.59
CA ALA A 369 180.37 -34.72 -78.13
C ALA A 369 180.75 -35.68 -79.28
N LYS A 370 179.97 -35.71 -80.37
CA LYS A 370 180.26 -36.49 -81.59
C LYS A 370 181.31 -35.81 -82.49
N ALA A 371 181.34 -34.48 -82.51
CA ALA A 371 182.33 -33.68 -83.24
C ALA A 371 183.73 -33.68 -82.59
N LYS A 372 183.80 -33.71 -81.25
CA LYS A 372 185.08 -33.76 -80.52
C LYS A 372 185.73 -35.16 -80.48
N ARG A 373 184.95 -36.25 -80.53
CA ARG A 373 185.49 -37.61 -80.74
C ARG A 373 186.07 -37.83 -82.14
N SER A 374 185.54 -37.16 -83.18
CA SER A 374 186.10 -37.23 -84.54
C SER A 374 187.39 -36.41 -84.72
N ARG A 375 187.56 -35.30 -83.98
CA ARG A 375 188.82 -34.53 -83.96
C ARG A 375 189.92 -35.18 -83.10
N PHE A 376 189.55 -35.96 -82.08
CA PHE A 376 190.49 -36.78 -81.31
C PHE A 376 191.03 -37.97 -82.14
N PHE A 377 190.22 -38.57 -83.02
CA PHE A 377 190.67 -39.65 -83.91
C PHE A 377 191.52 -39.18 -85.12
N PHE A 378 191.33 -37.96 -85.62
CA PHE A 378 192.08 -37.46 -86.78
C PHE A 378 193.49 -36.95 -86.44
N TRP A 379 193.73 -36.49 -85.20
CA TRP A 379 195.09 -36.14 -84.74
C TRP A 379 195.89 -37.36 -84.24
N GLN A 380 195.21 -38.47 -83.95
CA GLN A 380 195.84 -39.73 -83.47
C GLN A 380 196.29 -40.67 -84.61
N LEU A 381 196.10 -40.29 -85.89
CA LEU A 381 196.47 -41.10 -87.07
C LEU A 381 197.71 -40.60 -87.85
N LEU A 382 198.35 -39.50 -87.43
CA LEU A 382 199.53 -38.93 -88.13
C LEU A 382 200.84 -38.95 -87.32
N SER A 383 200.86 -39.47 -86.07
CA SER A 383 202.08 -39.48 -85.24
C SER A 383 202.23 -40.70 -84.31
N ARG A 384 202.21 -41.92 -84.87
CA ARG A 384 203.11 -43.01 -84.47
C ARG A 384 203.91 -43.41 -85.73
N PRO A 385 205.26 -43.41 -85.75
CA PRO A 385 205.94 -44.55 -86.34
C PRO A 385 205.75 -45.76 -85.41
N ARG A 386 205.64 -46.94 -86.00
CA ARG A 386 205.65 -48.30 -85.41
C ARG A 386 205.71 -48.43 -83.87
N ILE A 387 204.86 -49.38 -83.42
CA ILE A 387 204.69 -50.02 -82.09
C ILE A 387 203.52 -49.44 -81.29
#